data_AF-A0A914RNM0-F1
#
_entry.id   AF-A0A914RNM0-F1
#
_cell.length_a   1.000
_cell.length_b   1.000
_cell.length_c   1.000
_cell.angle_alpha   90.00
_cell.angle_beta   90.00
_cell.angle_gamma   90.00
#
_symmetry.space_group_name_H-M   'P 1'
#
loop_
_entity.id
_entity.type
_entity.pdbx_description
1 polymer ?
#
loop_
_entity_poly.entity_id
_entity_poly.type
_entity_poly.pdbx_seq_one_letter_code
_entity_poly.pdbx_strand_id
1 'polypeptide(L)'
;MKPFTPEERRYPPDVKLTGNSRLAELHSFSTMLICVTVNQDEGATADVEVKKDSTVTLTIDPKYKDKCTEEKIYIDYRNITKAVCPGKRIFIDDGLICLCVTKVDDEEILCVVENGGMLGSRKGVNLPGSSVDLPPITEKDFADLQFGIQQNIDIVFASFARSAAGIREIRKALGEKGKHIKVIAKIENQQGVER
;
A
#
# COMPACT_ATOMS: atom_id res chain seq x y z
N MET A 1 -21.60 -23.62 -0.75
CA MET A 1 -20.23 -23.89 -0.25
C MET A 1 -20.26 -23.98 1.26
N LYS A 2 -19.34 -24.72 1.88
CA LYS A 2 -19.28 -24.89 3.35
C LYS A 2 -18.41 -23.77 3.98
N PRO A 3 -18.86 -23.11 5.07
CA PRO A 3 -18.08 -22.07 5.74
C PRO A 3 -16.85 -22.63 6.48
N PHE A 4 -15.85 -21.78 6.71
CA PHE A 4 -14.66 -22.12 7.52
C PHE A 4 -15.01 -22.28 9.00
N THR A 5 -14.36 -23.27 9.62
CA THR A 5 -14.35 -23.51 11.06
C THR A 5 -13.69 -22.35 11.81
N PRO A 6 -13.95 -22.20 13.13
CA PRO A 6 -13.28 -21.19 13.96
C PRO A 6 -11.75 -21.35 14.03
N GLU A 7 -11.23 -22.57 13.90
CA GLU A 7 -9.79 -22.85 13.87
C GLU A 7 -9.16 -22.44 12.56
N GLU A 8 -9.81 -22.75 11.43
CA GLU A 8 -9.42 -22.20 10.13
C GLU A 8 -9.45 -20.68 10.20
N ARG A 9 -10.41 -20.06 10.93
CA ARG A 9 -10.49 -18.61 11.12
C ARG A 9 -9.33 -17.93 11.88
N ARG A 10 -8.44 -18.68 12.52
CA ARG A 10 -7.22 -18.13 13.14
C ARG A 10 -6.13 -17.99 12.09
N TYR A 11 -6.28 -17.00 11.22
CA TYR A 11 -5.32 -16.69 10.17
C TYR A 11 -4.12 -15.90 10.71
N PRO A 12 -2.99 -15.85 10.00
CA PRO A 12 -2.10 -14.69 10.12
C PRO A 12 -2.95 -13.41 9.96
N PRO A 13 -2.60 -12.32 10.67
CA PRO A 13 -3.47 -11.14 10.85
C PRO A 13 -3.97 -10.49 9.55
N ASP A 14 -3.34 -10.82 8.41
CA ASP A 14 -3.53 -10.15 7.11
C ASP A 14 -4.42 -10.92 6.12
N VAL A 15 -4.90 -12.13 6.47
CA VAL A 15 -5.86 -12.88 5.63
C VAL A 15 -7.24 -12.85 6.29
N LYS A 16 -8.16 -12.04 5.76
CA LYS A 16 -9.56 -12.03 6.20
C LYS A 16 -10.37 -13.00 5.34
N LEU A 17 -10.97 -14.00 5.97
CA LEU A 17 -11.93 -14.89 5.31
C LEU A 17 -13.34 -14.52 5.76
N THR A 18 -14.14 -14.03 4.82
CA THR A 18 -15.46 -13.46 5.08
C THR A 18 -16.56 -14.52 5.04
N GLY A 19 -17.55 -14.35 5.91
CA GLY A 19 -18.36 -15.40 6.52
C GLY A 19 -19.42 -16.14 5.68
N ASN A 20 -19.24 -16.36 4.37
CA ASN A 20 -20.07 -17.32 3.61
C ASN A 20 -19.44 -17.87 2.31
N SER A 21 -18.21 -17.45 1.99
CA SER A 21 -17.51 -17.79 0.74
C SER A 21 -16.02 -17.93 1.05
N ARG A 22 -15.29 -18.85 0.41
CA ARG A 22 -13.84 -18.97 0.66
C ARG A 22 -13.07 -17.87 -0.06
N LEU A 23 -13.41 -16.63 0.24
CA LEU A 23 -12.77 -15.43 -0.28
C LEU A 23 -11.58 -15.14 0.62
N ALA A 24 -10.37 -15.24 0.08
CA ALA A 24 -9.27 -14.49 0.64
C ALA A 24 -9.23 -13.15 -0.07
N GLU A 25 -9.55 -12.11 0.69
CA GLU A 25 -9.05 -10.81 0.33
C GLU A 25 -7.59 -10.80 0.78
N LEU A 26 -6.66 -10.70 -0.17
CA LEU A 26 -5.29 -10.34 0.13
C LEU A 26 -5.33 -8.88 0.58
N HIS A 27 -5.76 -8.64 1.82
CA HIS A 27 -5.52 -7.40 2.52
C HIS A 27 -4.05 -7.42 2.94
N SER A 28 -3.18 -7.30 1.94
CA SER A 28 -1.78 -6.99 2.14
C SER A 28 -1.70 -5.56 2.66
N PHE A 29 -1.99 -5.36 3.95
CA PHE A 29 -1.32 -4.29 4.66
C PHE A 29 0.16 -4.65 4.59
N SER A 30 0.91 -3.81 3.87
CA SER A 30 2.31 -3.99 3.49
C SER A 30 2.52 -4.82 2.22
N THR A 31 2.53 -4.16 1.05
CA THR A 31 3.75 -4.01 0.21
C THR A 31 3.52 -3.71 -1.29
N MET A 32 2.32 -3.23 -1.68
CA MET A 32 2.18 -2.45 -2.92
C MET A 32 1.51 -1.09 -2.71
N LEU A 33 1.44 -0.67 -1.46
CA LEU A 33 1.01 0.66 -1.09
C LEU A 33 2.24 1.37 -0.56
N ILE A 34 2.61 2.46 -1.23
CA ILE A 34 3.58 3.39 -0.69
C ILE A 34 3.01 3.86 0.64
N CYS A 35 3.73 3.65 1.74
CA CYS A 35 3.24 3.98 3.07
C CYS A 35 4.11 5.06 3.69
N VAL A 36 3.44 5.94 4.43
CA VAL A 36 4.10 6.75 5.46
C VAL A 36 3.90 6.08 6.80
N THR A 37 4.96 6.05 7.61
CA THR A 37 4.93 5.50 8.97
C THR A 37 5.18 6.65 9.92
N VAL A 38 4.35 6.81 10.94
CA VAL A 38 4.64 7.72 12.08
C VAL A 38 4.86 6.89 13.34
N ASN A 39 5.59 7.49 14.28
CA ASN A 39 6.13 6.93 15.53
C ASN A 39 5.34 5.74 16.09
N GLN A 40 6.05 4.63 16.34
CA GLN A 40 5.53 3.49 17.08
C GLN A 40 6.14 3.47 18.49
N ASP A 41 5.54 4.20 19.42
CA ASP A 41 5.75 3.90 20.84
C ASP A 41 4.75 2.81 21.26
N GLU A 42 5.23 1.83 22.03
CA GLU A 42 4.45 0.65 22.45
C GLU A 42 3.11 1.04 23.09
N GLY A 43 2.03 0.97 22.32
CA GLY A 43 0.65 1.04 22.81
C GLY A 43 -0.19 2.25 22.37
N ALA A 44 0.36 3.26 21.70
CA ALA A 44 -0.41 4.38 21.14
C ALA A 44 0.14 4.82 19.78
N THR A 45 -0.67 4.78 18.72
CA THR A 45 -0.37 5.51 17.48
C THR A 45 -0.35 7.00 17.80
N ALA A 46 0.84 7.58 17.88
CA ALA A 46 0.99 9.02 17.98
C ALA A 46 0.74 9.62 16.60
N ASP A 47 -0.53 9.92 16.31
CA ASP A 47 -0.90 10.63 15.09
C ASP A 47 -0.23 12.01 15.08
N VAL A 48 0.27 12.41 13.91
CA VAL A 48 0.95 13.70 13.70
C VAL A 48 0.00 14.65 12.97
N GLU A 49 -0.20 15.86 13.49
CA GLU A 49 -1.01 16.86 12.79
C GLU A 49 -0.19 17.53 11.66
N VAL A 50 -0.58 17.30 10.41
CA VAL A 50 -0.01 17.97 9.25
C VAL A 50 -0.87 19.20 8.95
N LYS A 51 -0.36 20.39 9.26
CA LYS A 51 -1.12 21.66 9.17
C LYS A 51 -1.18 22.18 7.74
N LYS A 52 -2.35 22.65 7.32
CA LYS A 52 -2.52 23.31 6.02
C LYS A 52 -1.60 24.55 5.90
N ASP A 53 -1.13 24.82 4.69
CA ASP A 53 -0.24 25.93 4.31
C ASP A 53 1.15 25.88 4.96
N SER A 54 1.47 24.82 5.73
CA SER A 54 2.82 24.58 6.23
C SER A 54 3.70 23.89 5.18
N THR A 55 4.98 23.76 5.50
CA THR A 55 5.95 22.99 4.70
C THR A 55 6.26 21.69 5.40
N VAL A 56 6.33 20.60 4.63
CA VAL A 56 6.70 19.27 5.12
C VAL A 56 7.72 18.62 4.18
N THR A 57 8.64 17.87 4.75
CA THR A 57 9.66 17.11 4.01
C THR A 57 9.33 15.63 4.04
N LEU A 58 9.13 15.02 2.87
CA LEU A 58 9.11 13.56 2.75
C LEU A 58 10.55 13.06 2.61
N THR A 59 10.93 12.01 3.32
CA THR A 59 12.29 11.45 3.28
C THR A 59 12.26 9.94 3.12
N ILE A 60 13.22 9.41 2.36
CA ILE A 60 13.44 7.96 2.23
C ILE A 60 14.55 7.44 3.16
N ASP A 61 15.13 8.31 3.99
CA ASP A 61 16.20 7.95 4.92
C ASP A 61 15.63 7.08 6.07
N PRO A 62 16.08 5.81 6.19
CA PRO A 62 15.57 4.89 7.21
C PRO A 62 15.75 5.38 8.65
N LYS A 63 16.64 6.35 8.92
CA LYS A 63 16.81 6.91 10.27
C LYS A 63 15.56 7.61 10.80
N TYR A 64 14.66 8.03 9.91
CA TYR A 64 13.40 8.69 10.24
C TYR A 64 12.20 7.74 10.29
N LYS A 65 12.37 6.45 9.99
CA LYS A 65 11.26 5.48 9.91
C LYS A 65 10.34 5.49 11.13
N ASP A 66 10.92 5.62 12.31
CA ASP A 66 10.22 5.65 13.60
C ASP A 66 10.38 7.01 14.31
N LYS A 67 10.71 8.07 13.56
CA LYS A 67 11.00 9.42 14.09
C LYS A 67 10.35 10.51 13.24
N CYS A 68 9.11 10.29 12.84
CA CYS A 68 8.37 11.25 12.02
C CYS A 68 7.78 12.36 12.88
N THR A 69 7.76 13.56 12.30
CA THR A 69 7.23 14.78 12.91
C THR A 69 6.33 15.51 11.90
N GLU A 70 5.68 16.60 12.33
CA GLU A 70 4.86 17.43 11.45
C GLU A 70 5.65 18.08 10.31
N GLU A 71 6.97 18.18 10.46
CA GLU A 71 7.88 18.78 9.47
C GLU A 71 8.60 17.73 8.60
N LYS A 72 8.68 16.47 9.06
CA LYS A 72 9.45 15.42 8.37
C LYS A 72 8.83 14.04 8.51
N ILE A 73 8.46 13.46 7.37
CA ILE A 73 7.72 12.19 7.28
C ILE A 73 8.51 11.18 6.45
N TYR A 74 8.73 9.99 7.01
CA TYR A 74 9.35 8.88 6.30
C TYR A 74 8.36 8.21 5.35
N ILE A 75 8.85 7.87 4.15
CA ILE A 75 8.12 7.12 3.14
C ILE A 75 8.93 5.90 2.69
N ASP A 76 8.27 4.74 2.56
CA ASP A 76 8.93 3.47 2.25
C ASP A 76 9.22 3.24 0.76
N TYR A 77 8.86 4.19 -0.11
CA TYR A 77 9.10 4.09 -1.55
C TYR A 77 10.38 4.83 -1.96
N ARG A 78 11.48 4.09 -2.02
CA ARG A 78 12.83 4.61 -2.35
C ARG A 78 12.92 5.33 -3.69
N ASN A 79 12.11 4.95 -4.67
CA ASN A 79 12.13 5.58 -6.00
C ASN A 79 11.19 6.79 -6.10
N ILE A 80 10.59 7.27 -5.00
CA ILE A 80 9.66 8.39 -5.05
C ILE A 80 10.28 9.67 -5.65
N THR A 81 11.55 9.95 -5.36
CA THR A 81 12.26 11.13 -5.90
C THR A 81 12.39 11.09 -7.42
N LYS A 82 12.28 9.91 -8.04
CA LYS A 82 12.23 9.74 -9.50
C LYS A 82 10.79 9.72 -10.05
N ALA A 83 9.81 9.45 -9.20
CA ALA A 83 8.41 9.34 -9.58
C ALA A 83 7.69 10.70 -9.59
N VAL A 84 8.18 11.69 -8.83
CA VAL A 84 7.58 13.02 -8.72
C VAL A 84 8.51 14.13 -9.21
N CYS A 85 7.93 15.30 -9.47
CA CYS A 85 8.65 16.52 -9.83
C CYS A 85 7.91 17.73 -9.24
N PRO A 86 8.54 18.92 -9.15
CA PRO A 86 7.86 20.13 -8.69
C PRO A 86 6.53 20.38 -9.41
N GLY A 87 5.52 20.80 -8.66
CA GLY A 87 4.15 21.02 -9.12
C GLY A 87 3.24 19.79 -9.09
N LYS A 88 3.78 18.58 -8.87
CA LYS A 88 2.95 17.37 -8.68
C LYS A 88 2.33 17.31 -7.29
N ARG A 89 1.20 16.59 -7.19
CA ARG A 89 0.52 16.31 -5.94
C ARG A 89 0.83 14.92 -5.41
N ILE A 90 0.94 14.83 -4.10
CA ILE A 90 1.07 13.58 -3.33
C ILE A 90 -0.13 13.53 -2.39
N PHE A 91 -0.88 12.43 -2.44
CA PHE A 91 -2.06 12.21 -1.64
C PHE A 91 -1.76 11.17 -0.57
N ILE A 92 -2.16 11.42 0.67
CA ILE A 92 -1.94 10.51 1.81
C ILE A 92 -3.28 10.23 2.48
N ASP A 93 -3.45 9.02 3.00
CA ASP A 93 -4.64 8.56 3.73
C ASP A 93 -5.93 8.70 2.89
N ASP A 94 -6.03 7.89 1.83
CA ASP A 94 -7.16 7.91 0.88
C ASP A 94 -7.46 9.28 0.26
N GLY A 95 -6.44 10.14 0.19
CA GLY A 95 -6.54 11.48 -0.36
C GLY A 95 -7.03 12.55 0.61
N LEU A 96 -7.16 12.22 1.90
CA LEU A 96 -7.50 13.20 2.93
C LEU A 96 -6.41 14.27 3.07
N ILE A 97 -5.14 13.89 3.03
CA ILE A 97 -4.00 14.83 3.06
C ILE A 97 -3.49 15.03 1.62
N CYS A 98 -3.26 16.28 1.24
CA CYS A 98 -2.74 16.65 -0.08
C CYS A 98 -1.51 17.54 0.06
N LEU A 99 -0.41 17.10 -0.55
CA LEU A 99 0.87 17.80 -0.58
C LEU A 99 1.20 18.22 -2.01
N CYS A 100 1.69 19.45 -2.20
CA CYS A 100 2.21 19.93 -3.48
C CYS A 100 3.73 19.98 -3.42
N VAL A 101 4.39 19.24 -4.31
CA VAL A 101 5.85 19.16 -4.38
C VAL A 101 6.42 20.50 -4.83
N THR A 102 7.31 21.07 -4.03
CA THR A 102 8.03 22.31 -4.36
C THR A 102 9.47 22.05 -4.78
N LYS A 103 10.12 21.03 -4.21
CA LYS A 103 11.49 20.65 -4.54
C LYS A 103 11.69 19.14 -4.38
N VAL A 104 12.54 18.58 -5.23
CA VAL A 104 12.99 17.18 -5.13
C VAL A 104 14.51 17.20 -5.08
N ASP A 105 15.06 16.62 -4.02
CA ASP A 105 16.47 16.31 -3.85
C ASP A 105 16.67 14.77 -3.93
N ASP A 106 17.89 14.28 -3.72
CA ASP A 106 18.22 12.86 -3.91
C ASP A 106 17.41 11.92 -3.00
N GLU A 107 17.24 12.29 -1.72
CA GLU A 107 16.55 11.50 -0.70
C GLU A 107 15.36 12.22 -0.04
N GLU A 108 15.09 13.47 -0.44
CA GLU A 108 14.10 14.32 0.21
C GLU A 108 13.21 15.04 -0.80
N ILE A 109 11.95 15.23 -0.44
CA ILE A 109 10.96 15.96 -1.22
C ILE A 109 10.35 17.03 -0.33
N LEU A 110 10.58 18.28 -0.67
CA LEU A 110 9.95 19.41 -0.01
C LEU A 110 8.55 19.62 -0.60
N CYS A 111 7.56 19.74 0.26
CA CYS A 111 6.18 19.96 -0.13
C CYS A 111 5.54 21.09 0.68
N VAL A 112 4.58 21.78 0.06
CA VAL A 112 3.59 22.61 0.76
C VAL A 112 2.33 21.79 0.99
N VAL A 113 1.76 21.88 2.18
CA VAL A 113 0.53 21.19 2.54
C VAL A 113 -0.67 21.96 1.96
N GLU A 114 -1.30 21.44 0.90
CA GLU A 114 -2.52 22.03 0.33
C GLU A 114 -3.76 21.67 1.16
N ASN A 115 -3.81 20.44 1.67
CA ASN A 115 -4.83 19.98 2.61
C ASN A 115 -4.19 19.19 3.74
N GLY A 116 -4.39 19.68 4.97
CA GLY A 116 -3.84 19.09 6.19
C GLY A 116 -4.75 18.04 6.82
N GLY A 117 -4.30 17.44 7.92
CA GLY A 117 -5.06 16.45 8.68
C GLY A 117 -4.21 15.68 9.70
N MET A 118 -4.86 14.78 10.43
CA MET A 118 -4.17 13.85 11.32
C MET A 118 -3.56 12.72 10.51
N LEU A 119 -2.23 12.60 10.56
CA LEU A 119 -1.49 11.56 9.91
C LEU A 119 -1.18 10.44 10.91
N GLY A 120 -1.88 9.32 10.77
CA GLY A 120 -1.58 8.08 11.48
C GLY A 120 -0.45 7.28 10.84
N SER A 121 -0.17 6.11 11.40
CA SER A 121 0.91 5.22 10.92
C SER A 121 0.42 4.28 9.82
N ARG A 122 1.32 3.90 8.91
CA ARG A 122 1.08 2.99 7.76
C ARG A 122 -0.06 3.48 6.84
N LYS A 123 -0.12 4.79 6.64
CA LYS A 123 -1.11 5.41 5.74
C LYS A 123 -0.65 5.34 4.30
N GLY A 124 -1.58 5.01 3.41
CA GLY A 124 -1.30 4.87 1.99
C GLY A 124 -1.00 6.20 1.31
N VAL A 125 -0.12 6.15 0.32
CA VAL A 125 0.28 7.29 -0.52
C VAL A 125 -0.07 6.99 -1.97
N ASN A 126 -0.71 7.94 -2.63
CA ASN A 126 -1.05 7.89 -4.04
C ASN A 126 -0.35 9.04 -4.80
N LEU A 127 0.14 8.74 -6.00
CA LEU A 127 0.91 9.64 -6.86
C LEU A 127 0.25 9.76 -8.24
N PRO A 128 -0.82 10.57 -8.40
CA PRO A 128 -1.53 10.69 -9.67
C PRO A 128 -0.63 11.17 -10.82
N GLY A 129 -0.75 10.53 -11.98
CA GLY A 129 0.06 10.86 -13.17
C GLY A 129 1.55 10.53 -13.00
N SER A 130 1.92 9.73 -12.01
CA SER A 130 3.29 9.23 -11.82
C SER A 130 3.37 7.74 -12.10
N SER A 131 4.41 7.32 -12.81
CA SER A 131 4.69 5.90 -13.02
C SER A 131 5.35 5.35 -11.75
N VAL A 132 4.66 4.47 -11.05
CA VAL A 132 5.18 3.78 -9.87
C VAL A 132 5.75 2.44 -10.31
N ASP A 133 7.04 2.21 -10.04
CA ASP A 133 7.81 1.04 -10.46
C ASP A 133 7.91 -0.06 -9.39
N LEU A 134 6.91 -0.15 -8.51
CA LEU A 134 6.83 -1.25 -7.55
C LEU A 134 6.63 -2.59 -8.28
N PRO A 135 7.19 -3.71 -7.77
CA PRO A 135 6.91 -5.03 -8.33
C PRO A 135 5.40 -5.35 -8.22
N PRO A 136 4.85 -6.19 -9.11
CA PRO A 136 3.44 -6.52 -9.10
C PRO A 136 3.05 -7.58 -8.06
N ILE A 137 4.03 -8.29 -7.48
CA ILE A 137 3.87 -9.14 -6.30
C ILE A 137 5.12 -9.01 -5.43
N THR A 138 4.97 -9.10 -4.12
CA THR A 138 6.10 -9.16 -3.18
C THR A 138 6.30 -10.58 -2.65
N GLU A 139 7.39 -10.79 -1.90
CA GLU A 139 7.62 -12.05 -1.18
C GLU A 139 6.49 -12.36 -0.20
N LYS A 140 5.94 -11.33 0.45
CA LYS A 140 4.78 -11.45 1.33
C LYS A 140 3.54 -11.85 0.55
N ASP A 141 3.22 -11.16 -0.55
CA ASP A 141 2.06 -11.52 -1.39
C ASP A 141 2.17 -12.95 -1.90
N PHE A 142 3.38 -13.40 -2.27
CA PHE A 142 3.62 -14.78 -2.67
C PHE A 142 3.32 -15.76 -1.54
N ALA A 143 3.80 -15.48 -0.32
CA ALA A 143 3.51 -16.31 0.85
C ALA A 143 2.00 -16.37 1.16
N ASP A 144 1.30 -15.23 1.08
CA ASP A 144 -0.14 -15.14 1.31
C ASP A 144 -0.92 -15.92 0.24
N LEU A 145 -0.48 -15.89 -1.02
CA LEU A 145 -1.04 -16.72 -2.10
C LEU A 145 -0.83 -18.22 -1.85
N GLN A 146 0.38 -18.65 -1.45
CA GLN A 146 0.63 -20.06 -1.12
C GLN A 146 -0.23 -20.53 0.04
N PHE A 147 -0.38 -19.69 1.07
CA PHE A 147 -1.26 -19.95 2.18
C PHE A 147 -2.73 -20.07 1.74
N GLY A 148 -3.21 -19.15 0.90
CA GLY A 148 -4.55 -19.20 0.33
C GLY A 148 -4.85 -20.51 -0.41
N ILE A 149 -3.88 -21.04 -1.16
CA ILE A 149 -4.00 -22.36 -1.82
C ILE A 149 -4.22 -23.47 -0.79
N GLN A 150 -3.43 -23.48 0.29
CA GLN A 150 -3.57 -24.47 1.37
C GLN A 150 -4.96 -24.41 2.02
N GLN A 151 -5.53 -23.21 2.11
CA GLN A 151 -6.87 -22.97 2.66
C GLN A 151 -8.00 -23.19 1.64
N ASN A 152 -7.69 -23.62 0.41
CA ASN A 152 -8.66 -23.89 -0.66
C ASN A 152 -9.60 -22.70 -0.95
N ILE A 153 -9.05 -21.49 -1.03
CA ILE A 153 -9.80 -20.28 -1.39
C ILE A 153 -10.35 -20.38 -2.82
N ASP A 154 -11.46 -19.69 -3.09
CA ASP A 154 -12.10 -19.68 -4.41
C ASP A 154 -11.65 -18.49 -5.26
N ILE A 155 -11.38 -17.36 -4.60
CA ILE A 155 -11.10 -16.07 -5.25
C ILE A 155 -9.99 -15.34 -4.48
N VAL A 156 -9.10 -14.72 -5.23
CA VAL A 156 -8.13 -13.72 -4.78
C VAL A 156 -8.51 -12.37 -5.37
N PHE A 157 -8.55 -11.34 -4.52
CA PHE A 157 -8.59 -9.96 -4.95
C PHE A 157 -7.18 -9.36 -5.00
N ALA A 158 -6.75 -8.94 -6.18
CA ALA A 158 -5.43 -8.34 -6.42
C ALA A 158 -5.51 -6.82 -6.31
N SER A 159 -5.10 -6.28 -5.15
CA SER A 159 -5.05 -4.83 -4.87
C SER A 159 -4.00 -4.13 -5.76
N PHE A 160 -4.22 -2.84 -6.05
CA PHE A 160 -3.36 -1.98 -6.85
C PHE A 160 -2.90 -2.60 -8.18
N ALA A 161 -3.79 -3.32 -8.86
CA ALA A 161 -3.49 -3.87 -10.18
C ALA A 161 -3.17 -2.74 -11.18
N ARG A 162 -1.95 -2.77 -11.73
CA ARG A 162 -1.39 -1.72 -12.61
C ARG A 162 -1.17 -2.17 -14.06
N SER A 163 -1.28 -3.47 -14.33
CA SER A 163 -1.10 -4.04 -15.67
C SER A 163 -1.55 -5.48 -15.73
N ALA A 164 -1.86 -5.95 -16.95
CA ALA A 164 -2.08 -7.36 -17.23
C ALA A 164 -0.86 -8.24 -16.88
N ALA A 165 0.37 -7.72 -16.97
CA ALA A 165 1.58 -8.47 -16.62
C ALA A 165 1.58 -8.86 -15.13
N GLY A 166 1.21 -7.92 -14.24
CA GLY A 166 1.12 -8.22 -12.82
C GLY A 166 0.07 -9.29 -12.49
N ILE A 167 -1.07 -9.27 -13.18
CA ILE A 167 -2.09 -10.33 -13.03
C ILE A 167 -1.56 -11.69 -13.49
N ARG A 168 -0.74 -11.73 -14.56
CA ARG A 168 -0.10 -12.97 -15.00
C ARG A 168 0.91 -13.48 -13.97
N GLU A 169 1.63 -12.60 -13.27
CA GLU A 169 2.53 -12.99 -12.19
C GLU A 169 1.79 -13.60 -11.00
N ILE A 170 0.68 -12.98 -10.56
CA ILE A 170 -0.21 -13.57 -9.54
C ILE A 170 -0.71 -14.95 -9.98
N ARG A 171 -1.16 -15.08 -11.23
CA ARG A 171 -1.58 -16.36 -11.79
C ARG A 171 -0.46 -17.40 -11.78
N LYS A 172 0.76 -17.00 -12.13
CA LYS A 172 1.94 -17.88 -12.10
C LYS A 172 2.27 -18.31 -10.66
N ALA A 173 2.19 -17.40 -9.69
CA ALA A 173 2.39 -17.70 -8.28
C ALA A 173 1.35 -18.69 -7.73
N LEU A 174 0.10 -18.61 -8.18
CA LEU A 174 -0.93 -19.60 -7.85
C LEU A 174 -0.62 -21.01 -8.39
N GLY A 175 0.08 -21.09 -9.52
CA GLY A 175 0.53 -22.34 -10.14
C GLY A 175 -0.61 -23.33 -10.44
N GLU A 176 -0.24 -24.59 -10.64
CA GLU A 176 -1.20 -25.65 -10.99
C GLU A 176 -2.19 -25.95 -9.84
N LYS A 177 -1.71 -25.89 -8.60
CA LYS A 177 -2.53 -26.12 -7.39
C LYS A 177 -3.63 -25.08 -7.24
N GLY A 178 -3.35 -23.82 -7.57
CA GLY A 178 -4.30 -22.70 -7.52
C GLY A 178 -4.99 -22.38 -8.85
N LYS A 179 -4.93 -23.24 -9.88
CA LYS A 179 -5.45 -22.92 -11.23
C LYS A 179 -6.94 -22.57 -11.27
N HIS A 180 -7.71 -23.15 -10.35
CA HIS A 180 -9.16 -22.96 -10.25
C HIS A 180 -9.53 -21.64 -9.55
N ILE A 181 -8.61 -21.08 -8.76
CA ILE A 181 -8.79 -19.84 -7.99
C ILE A 181 -8.97 -18.69 -8.97
N LYS A 182 -10.04 -17.92 -8.82
CA LYS A 182 -10.27 -16.70 -9.63
C LYS A 182 -9.39 -15.57 -9.13
N VAL A 183 -8.87 -14.77 -10.06
CA VAL A 183 -8.13 -13.54 -9.72
C VAL A 183 -8.97 -12.38 -10.20
N ILE A 184 -9.38 -11.53 -9.27
CA ILE A 184 -10.14 -10.30 -9.55
C ILE A 184 -9.19 -9.13 -9.32
N ALA A 185 -8.89 -8.39 -10.38
CA ALA A 185 -8.09 -7.18 -10.30
C ALA A 185 -8.89 -6.05 -9.65
N LYS A 186 -8.34 -5.41 -8.63
CA LYS A 186 -8.86 -4.17 -8.07
C LYS A 186 -8.12 -3.00 -8.72
N ILE A 187 -8.85 -2.19 -9.48
CA ILE A 187 -8.32 -1.00 -10.16
C ILE A 187 -8.45 0.18 -9.21
N GLU A 188 -7.33 0.59 -8.62
CA GLU A 188 -7.28 1.56 -7.51
C GLU A 188 -6.36 2.75 -7.80
N ASN A 189 -5.72 2.78 -8.97
CA ASN A 189 -4.84 3.87 -9.38
C ASN A 189 -5.00 4.18 -10.88
N GLN A 190 -4.55 5.37 -11.27
CA GLN A 190 -4.63 5.86 -12.64
C GLN A 190 -4.00 4.90 -13.65
N GLN A 191 -2.86 4.30 -13.30
CA GLN A 191 -2.14 3.37 -14.17
C GLN A 191 -2.98 2.11 -14.49
N GLY A 192 -3.73 1.59 -13.52
CA GLY A 192 -4.64 0.46 -13.74
C GLY A 192 -5.89 0.82 -14.54
N VAL A 193 -6.29 2.09 -14.58
CA VAL A 193 -7.36 2.56 -15.48
C VAL A 193 -6.85 2.65 -16.92
N GLU A 194 -5.60 3.09 -17.11
CA GLU A 194 -5.03 3.36 -18.43
C GLU A 194 -4.49 2.13 -19.18
N ARG A 195 -4.13 1.03 -18.48
CA ARG A 195 -3.33 -0.07 -19.07
C ARG A 195 -3.71 -1.49 -18.62
#